data_AF-A0A1Y4L7B2-F1
#
_entry.id   AF-A0A1Y4L7B2-F1
#
_cell.length_a   1.000
_cell.length_b   1.000
_cell.length_c   1.000
_cell.angle_alpha   90.00
_cell.angle_beta   90.00
_cell.angle_gamma   90.00
#
_symmetry.space_group_name_H-M   'P 1'
#
loop_
_entity.id
_entity.type
_entity.pdbx_description
1 polymer ?
#
loop_
_entity_poly.entity_id
_entity_poly.type
_entity_poly.pdbx_seq_one_letter_code
_entity_poly.pdbx_strand_id
1 'polypeptide(L)'
;MLGNLTGESFLIAISGIVIVFIMLAVLCAFIPLISRCVQMVESRGRKAAPAKPAAPAAPAPQAAPESAGGTYGGEVMLIDVDEKTAACIMAIVSHETGIPLSELIFKKIKAL
;
A
#
# COMPACT_ATOMS: atom_id res chain seq x y z
N MET A 1 -3.12 5.82 56.92
CA MET A 1 -3.09 5.01 55.67
C MET A 1 -3.55 5.79 54.43
N LEU A 2 -3.24 7.09 54.32
CA LEU A 2 -3.63 7.91 53.15
C LEU A 2 -2.43 8.34 52.28
N GLY A 3 -1.19 8.18 52.78
CA GLY A 3 0.02 8.65 52.10
C GLY A 3 0.54 7.78 50.94
N ASN A 4 0.23 6.48 50.91
CA ASN A 4 0.71 5.61 49.81
C ASN A 4 -0.13 5.71 48.53
N LEU A 5 -1.44 6.02 48.62
CA LEU A 5 -2.32 6.02 47.43
C LEU A 5 -1.94 7.10 46.41
N THR A 6 -1.44 8.25 46.85
CA THR A 6 -1.05 9.35 45.95
C THR A 6 0.21 8.98 45.14
N GLY A 7 1.16 8.28 45.75
CA GLY A 7 2.35 7.78 45.05
C GLY A 7 2.02 6.67 44.06
N GLU A 8 1.18 5.72 44.46
CA GLU A 8 0.74 4.60 43.62
C GLU A 8 -0.07 5.08 42.40
N SER A 9 -0.93 6.09 42.59
CA SER A 9 -1.72 6.69 41.50
C SER A 9 -0.85 7.48 40.51
N PHE A 10 0.24 8.09 40.98
CA PHE A 10 1.20 8.74 40.09
C PHE A 10 1.99 7.71 39.26
N LEU A 11 2.38 6.59 39.89
CA LEU A 11 3.05 5.49 39.19
C LEU A 11 2.15 4.83 38.14
N ILE A 12 0.86 4.62 38.44
CA ILE A 12 -0.07 4.05 37.44
C ILE A 12 -0.28 5.01 36.26
N ALA A 13 -0.34 6.33 36.51
CA ALA A 13 -0.46 7.32 35.45
C ALA A 13 0.78 7.35 34.54
N ILE A 14 1.99 7.36 35.12
CA ILE A 14 3.25 7.28 34.37
C ILE A 14 3.31 5.96 33.58
N SER A 15 2.96 4.85 34.21
CA SER A 15 2.94 3.54 33.55
C SER A 15 2.01 3.55 32.33
N GLY A 16 0.82 4.15 32.45
CA GLY A 16 -0.12 4.29 31.33
C GLY A 16 0.46 5.11 30.18
N ILE A 17 1.08 6.25 30.47
CA ILE A 17 1.76 7.08 29.47
C ILE A 17 2.86 6.29 28.77
N VAL A 18 3.72 5.60 29.52
CA VAL A 18 4.83 4.80 28.97
C VAL A 18 4.29 3.67 28.09
N ILE A 19 3.25 2.97 28.52
CA ILE A 19 2.62 1.88 27.74
C ILE A 19 2.08 2.39 26.40
N VAL A 20 1.41 3.55 26.39
CA VAL A 20 0.91 4.16 25.15
C VAL A 20 2.07 4.49 24.22
N PHE A 21 3.14 5.11 24.73
CA PHE A 21 4.34 5.39 23.94
C PHE A 21 4.97 4.13 23.35
N ILE A 22 5.09 3.06 24.14
CA ILE A 22 5.59 1.76 23.65
C ILE A 22 4.68 1.21 22.56
N MET A 23 3.36 1.25 22.74
CA MET A 23 2.41 0.73 21.76
C MET A 23 2.48 1.49 20.43
N LEU A 24 2.58 2.83 20.47
CA LEU A 24 2.83 3.65 19.27
C LEU A 24 4.19 3.34 18.64
N ALA A 25 5.26 3.20 19.44
CA ALA A 25 6.60 2.91 18.94
C ALA A 25 6.65 1.54 18.24
N VAL A 26 6.00 0.53 18.83
CA VAL A 26 5.87 -0.80 18.22
C VAL A 26 5.15 -0.70 16.88
N LEU A 27 3.99 -0.03 16.83
CA LEU A 27 3.24 0.15 15.59
C LEU A 27 4.07 0.89 14.52
N CYS A 28 4.78 1.95 14.92
CA CYS A 28 5.69 2.69 14.05
C CYS A 28 6.87 1.83 13.57
N ALA A 29 7.39 0.92 14.37
CA ALA A 29 8.50 0.02 14.01
C ALA A 29 8.05 -1.12 13.07
N PHE A 30 6.79 -1.57 13.19
CA PHE A 30 6.24 -2.59 12.30
C PHE A 30 6.16 -2.13 10.83
N ILE A 31 5.87 -0.85 10.59
CA ILE A 31 5.76 -0.28 9.23
C ILE A 31 7.09 -0.41 8.43
N PRO A 32 8.25 0.10 8.90
CA PRO A 32 9.52 -0.07 8.21
C PRO A 32 10.01 -1.51 8.24
N LEU A 33 9.64 -2.32 9.24
CA LEU A 33 9.99 -3.74 9.29
C LEU A 33 9.35 -4.50 8.11
N ILE A 34 8.05 -4.34 7.91
CA ILE A 34 7.33 -4.97 6.78
C ILE A 34 7.85 -4.38 5.46
N SER A 35 8.04 -3.06 5.38
CA SER A 35 8.59 -2.41 4.18
C SER A 35 10.00 -2.91 3.83
N ARG A 36 10.86 -3.14 4.83
CA ARG A 36 12.20 -3.74 4.66
C ARG A 36 12.14 -5.19 4.24
N CYS A 37 11.23 -5.99 4.83
CA CYS A 37 11.04 -7.37 4.43
C CYS A 37 10.59 -7.46 2.96
N VAL A 38 9.64 -6.63 2.53
CA VAL A 38 9.17 -6.58 1.14
C VAL A 38 10.29 -6.12 0.19
N GLN A 39 11.03 -5.06 0.54
CA GLN A 39 12.19 -4.61 -0.25
C GLN A 39 13.28 -5.68 -0.38
N MET A 40 13.52 -6.47 0.67
CA MET A 40 14.51 -7.55 0.64
C MET A 40 14.06 -8.73 -0.24
N VAL A 41 12.76 -8.97 -0.35
CA VAL A 41 12.19 -9.99 -1.24
C VAL A 41 12.14 -9.49 -2.69
N GLU A 42 11.72 -8.25 -2.93
CA GLU A 42 11.73 -7.63 -4.26
C GLU A 42 13.16 -7.46 -4.81
N SER A 43 14.14 -7.13 -3.97
CA SER A 43 15.55 -7.03 -4.40
C SER A 43 16.16 -8.38 -4.78
N ARG A 44 15.68 -9.50 -4.21
CA ARG A 44 16.03 -10.85 -4.68
C ARG A 44 15.34 -11.22 -6.00
N GLY A 45 14.17 -10.66 -6.29
CA GLY A 45 13.46 -10.83 -7.56
C GLY A 45 13.92 -9.88 -8.67
N ARG A 46 14.59 -8.76 -8.34
CA ARG A 46 14.98 -7.71 -9.28
C ARG A 46 16.50 -7.57 -9.39
N LYS A 47 17.18 -8.66 -9.76
CA LYS A 47 18.52 -8.55 -10.36
C LYS A 47 18.38 -8.22 -11.86
N ALA A 48 17.92 -6.99 -12.15
CA ALA A 48 18.22 -6.23 -13.38
C ALA A 48 17.39 -4.92 -13.41
N ALA A 49 17.94 -3.85 -12.85
CA ALA A 49 18.01 -2.51 -13.45
C ALA A 49 18.45 -1.50 -12.36
N PRO A 50 19.50 -0.70 -12.61
CA PRO A 50 20.08 0.18 -11.59
C PRO A 50 19.15 1.36 -11.32
N ALA A 51 18.80 1.56 -10.04
CA ALA A 51 18.19 2.80 -9.59
C ALA A 51 19.23 3.93 -9.65
N LYS A 52 18.93 4.94 -10.46
CA LYS A 52 19.74 6.17 -10.58
C LYS A 52 19.69 6.96 -9.25
N PRO A 53 20.80 7.57 -8.79
CA PRO A 53 20.92 8.17 -7.46
C PRO A 53 19.92 9.29 -7.16
N ALA A 54 19.46 9.31 -5.92
CA ALA A 54 18.67 10.36 -5.31
C ALA A 54 19.49 11.67 -5.16
N ALA A 55 18.85 12.80 -5.47
CA ALA A 55 19.27 14.16 -5.12
C ALA A 55 18.00 15.05 -5.01
N PRO A 56 18.04 16.24 -4.37
CA PRO A 56 17.58 16.49 -3.00
C PRO A 56 16.15 17.08 -2.88
N ALA A 57 15.71 17.24 -1.63
CA ALA A 57 14.35 17.58 -1.17
C ALA A 57 13.69 18.88 -1.71
N ALA A 58 12.35 18.82 -1.72
CA ALA A 58 11.30 19.87 -1.78
C ALA A 58 10.76 20.30 -3.16
N PRO A 59 9.47 20.71 -3.30
CA PRO A 59 8.34 20.74 -2.34
C PRO A 59 7.19 19.77 -2.72
N ALA A 60 6.32 19.47 -1.75
CA ALA A 60 5.13 18.62 -1.93
C ALA A 60 4.22 19.14 -3.06
N PRO A 61 3.87 18.29 -4.06
CA PRO A 61 2.78 18.60 -4.96
C PRO A 61 1.45 18.55 -4.22
N GLN A 62 0.86 19.74 -4.14
CA GLN A 62 -0.52 20.03 -3.77
C GLN A 62 -1.49 19.03 -4.40
N ALA A 63 -2.46 18.59 -3.60
CA ALA A 63 -3.68 18.02 -4.10
C ALA A 63 -4.34 18.98 -5.11
N ALA A 64 -4.55 18.51 -6.32
CA ALA A 64 -5.36 19.14 -7.36
C ALA A 64 -5.88 18.03 -8.29
N PRO A 65 -7.00 18.25 -8.98
CA PRO A 65 -8.32 17.77 -8.61
C PRO A 65 -8.69 16.50 -9.37
N GLU A 66 -9.75 15.84 -8.89
CA GLU A 66 -10.48 14.76 -9.58
C GLU A 66 -10.59 15.03 -11.08
N SER A 67 -9.79 14.32 -11.87
CA SER A 67 -10.06 14.15 -13.29
C SER A 67 -11.14 13.07 -13.41
N ALA A 68 -12.38 13.53 -13.34
CA ALA A 68 -13.48 12.83 -13.98
C ALA A 68 -13.11 12.66 -15.46
N GLY A 69 -12.95 11.40 -15.90
CA GLY A 69 -12.63 11.06 -17.29
C GLY A 69 -11.26 10.42 -17.51
N GLY A 70 -10.80 9.54 -16.61
CA GLY A 70 -9.64 8.70 -16.88
C GLY A 70 -10.05 7.41 -17.57
N THR A 71 -9.81 7.27 -18.87
CA THR A 71 -9.69 5.94 -19.48
C THR A 71 -8.54 5.23 -18.80
N TYR A 72 -8.83 4.37 -17.82
CA TYR A 72 -7.87 3.47 -17.19
C TYR A 72 -7.50 2.35 -18.18
N GLY A 73 -6.81 2.73 -19.25
CA GLY A 73 -6.07 1.83 -20.11
C GLY A 73 -4.70 1.58 -19.49
N GLY A 74 -4.66 0.91 -18.34
CA GLY A 74 -3.42 0.28 -17.90
C GLY A 74 -3.01 -0.73 -18.98
N GLU A 75 -1.75 -0.70 -19.41
CA GLU A 75 -1.23 -1.66 -20.38
C GLU A 75 -1.42 -3.08 -19.84
N VAL A 76 -2.41 -3.81 -20.37
CA VAL A 76 -2.68 -5.20 -19.98
C VAL A 76 -1.73 -6.09 -20.75
N MET A 77 -1.01 -6.96 -20.05
CA MET A 77 -0.12 -7.91 -20.71
C MET A 77 -0.96 -9.09 -21.24
N LEU A 78 -1.28 -9.06 -22.53
CA LEU A 78 -1.90 -10.17 -23.25
C LEU A 78 -0.83 -11.19 -23.65
N ILE A 79 -1.05 -12.45 -23.28
CA ILE A 79 -0.19 -13.58 -23.65
C ILE A 79 -1.05 -14.53 -24.48
N ASP A 80 -0.77 -14.57 -25.78
CA ASP A 80 -1.45 -15.45 -26.74
C ASP A 80 -2.98 -15.23 -26.82
N VAL A 81 -3.41 -13.98 -26.59
CA VAL A 81 -4.82 -13.57 -26.61
C VAL A 81 -4.96 -12.30 -27.46
N ASP A 82 -5.99 -12.26 -28.30
CA ASP A 82 -6.32 -11.07 -29.09
C ASP A 82 -7.07 -10.03 -28.25
N GLU A 83 -6.95 -8.76 -28.66
CA GLU A 83 -7.57 -7.62 -27.96
C GLU A 83 -9.10 -7.76 -27.82
N LYS A 84 -9.78 -8.34 -28.82
CA LYS A 84 -11.23 -8.50 -28.80
C LYS A 84 -11.66 -9.55 -27.77
N THR A 85 -10.92 -10.65 -27.67
CA THR A 85 -11.12 -11.68 -26.64
C THR A 85 -10.82 -11.13 -25.26
N ALA A 86 -9.76 -10.33 -25.10
CA ALA A 86 -9.48 -9.65 -23.84
C ALA A 86 -10.62 -8.70 -23.44
N ALA A 87 -11.12 -7.86 -24.36
CA ALA A 87 -12.25 -6.98 -24.09
C ALA A 87 -13.50 -7.75 -23.65
N CYS A 88 -13.78 -8.90 -24.27
CA CYS A 88 -14.87 -9.78 -23.85
C CYS A 88 -14.64 -10.32 -22.43
N ILE A 89 -13.43 -10.78 -22.11
CA ILE A 89 -13.08 -11.22 -20.75
C ILE A 89 -13.27 -10.09 -19.74
N MET A 90 -12.81 -8.87 -20.07
CA MET A 90 -12.95 -7.71 -19.19
C MET A 90 -14.41 -7.36 -18.89
N ALA A 91 -15.28 -7.42 -19.91
CA ALA A 91 -16.71 -7.17 -19.76
C ALA A 91 -17.40 -8.24 -18.89
N ILE A 92 -17.09 -9.52 -19.11
CA ILE A 92 -17.67 -10.62 -18.32
C ILE A 92 -17.26 -10.50 -16.85
N VAL A 93 -15.98 -10.29 -16.58
CA VAL A 93 -15.49 -10.19 -15.19
C VAL A 93 -16.08 -8.96 -14.50
N SER A 94 -16.23 -7.82 -15.20
CA SER A 94 -16.92 -6.65 -14.67
C SER A 94 -18.37 -6.93 -14.31
N HIS A 95 -19.10 -7.66 -15.16
CA HIS A 95 -20.49 -8.04 -14.92
C HIS A 95 -20.64 -9.00 -13.73
N GLU A 96 -19.82 -10.04 -13.66
CA GLU A 96 -19.89 -11.06 -12.60
C GLU A 96 -19.43 -10.52 -11.23
N THR A 97 -18.47 -9.59 -11.22
CA THR A 97 -18.00 -8.96 -9.97
C THR A 97 -18.82 -7.75 -9.56
N GLY A 98 -19.61 -7.17 -10.48
CA GLY A 98 -20.33 -5.92 -10.27
C GLY A 98 -19.41 -4.69 -10.17
N ILE A 99 -18.12 -4.83 -10.46
CA ILE A 99 -17.13 -3.73 -10.40
C ILE A 99 -17.08 -3.08 -11.80
N PRO A 100 -17.29 -1.76 -11.92
CA PRO A 100 -17.23 -1.09 -13.21
C PRO A 100 -15.83 -1.16 -13.82
N LEU A 101 -15.74 -1.18 -15.15
CA LEU A 101 -14.47 -1.28 -15.88
C LEU A 101 -13.47 -0.15 -15.53
N SER A 102 -13.96 0.99 -15.03
CA SER A 102 -13.14 2.11 -14.55
C SER A 102 -12.31 1.79 -13.31
N GLU A 103 -12.74 0.83 -12.50
CA GLU A 103 -12.08 0.41 -11.25
C GLU A 103 -11.40 -0.97 -11.37
N LEU A 104 -11.68 -1.69 -12.47
CA LEU A 104 -11.23 -3.06 -12.67
C LEU A 104 -9.84 -3.09 -13.34
N ILE A 105 -8.82 -3.56 -12.60
CA ILE A 105 -7.42 -3.59 -13.08
C ILE A 105 -7.01 -5.02 -13.48
N PHE A 106 -6.81 -5.25 -14.77
CA PHE A 106 -6.27 -6.50 -15.30
C PHE A 106 -4.74 -6.45 -15.39
N LYS A 107 -4.04 -7.32 -14.64
CA LYS A 107 -2.57 -7.39 -14.70
C LYS A 107 -2.06 -8.24 -15.86
N LYS A 108 -2.68 -9.40 -16.11
CA LYS A 108 -2.27 -10.35 -17.15
C LYS A 108 -3.48 -11.15 -17.63
N ILE A 109 -3.56 -11.41 -18.93
CA ILE A 109 -4.53 -12.32 -19.54
C ILE A 109 -3.72 -13.35 -20.35
N LYS A 110 -3.90 -14.63 -20.07
CA LYS A 110 -3.14 -15.72 -20.69
C LYS A 110 -4.09 -16.80 -21.20
N ALA A 111 -3.94 -17.22 -22.45
CA ALA A 111 -4.60 -18.41 -22.98
C ALA A 111 -4.01 -19.68 -22.34
N LEU A 112 -4.88 -20.67 -22.04
CA LEU A 112 -4.48 -21.97 -21.48
C LEU A 112 -3.90 -22.89 -22.55
#